data_AF-A0A929NFW1-F1
#
_entry.id   AF-A0A929NFW1-F1
#
_cell.length_a   1.000
_cell.length_b   1.000
_cell.length_c   1.000
_cell.angle_alpha   90.00
_cell.angle_beta   90.00
_cell.angle_gamma   90.00
#
_symmetry.space_group_name_H-M   'P 1'
#
loop_
_entity.id
_entity.type
_entity.pdbx_description
1 polymer ?
#
loop_
_entity_poly.entity_id
_entity_poly.type
_entity_poly.pdbx_seq_one_letter_code
_entity_poly.pdbx_strand_id
1 'polypeptide(L)'
;MSSDQENNAKYRQVLERFKILLPGIPARTNRGWLGYCTVVLFRLKNSWALFDTGHYSDRAQLLAALPSVNLKPRDIKHVFLSHLHFDHILNLSLFPDAAVIVSKAELNYAEQVVAGAIEDPAIPEVWPALFEGREIQTIEGATAIDDDLEVAVLPGHTPGGLVLFCRKPAAAAVCGDVIKNGWDFLTGTAAPSATIDSEQQASTQNVIARAEVIIPGHDRPFVIREGGLEYLNDFTWKIQGNIFPRPRDETLLDLYVAEGFYQRCCDK
;
A
#
# COMPACT_ATOMS: atom_id res chain seq x y z
N MET A 1 18.60 27.09 -2.43
CA MET A 1 19.14 25.87 -1.81
C MET A 1 19.79 25.04 -2.93
N SER A 2 20.59 24.00 -2.67
CA SER A 2 21.02 23.13 -3.78
C SER A 2 19.79 22.42 -4.38
N SER A 3 19.85 21.99 -5.64
CA SER A 3 18.78 21.21 -6.29
C SER A 3 18.35 20.00 -5.45
N ASP A 4 19.31 19.36 -4.78
CA ASP A 4 19.07 18.18 -3.95
C ASP A 4 18.35 18.52 -2.65
N GLN A 5 18.64 19.68 -2.05
CA GLN A 5 17.94 20.16 -0.86
C GLN A 5 16.48 20.52 -1.15
N GLU A 6 16.21 21.15 -2.31
CA GLU A 6 14.84 21.44 -2.75
C GLU A 6 14.07 20.15 -3.10
N ASN A 7 14.75 19.19 -3.73
CA ASN A 7 14.18 17.88 -4.02
C ASN A 7 13.82 17.10 -2.76
N ASN A 8 14.70 17.07 -1.76
CA ASN A 8 14.42 16.40 -0.49
C ASN A 8 13.27 17.06 0.28
N ALA A 9 13.12 18.39 0.19
CA ALA A 9 12.00 19.10 0.79
C ALA A 9 10.66 18.70 0.13
N LYS A 10 10.57 18.67 -1.21
CA LYS A 10 9.33 18.26 -1.90
C LYS A 10 8.95 16.81 -1.60
N TYR A 11 9.90 15.88 -1.55
CA TYR A 11 9.61 14.47 -1.24
C TYR A 11 9.10 14.29 0.18
N ARG A 12 9.65 15.02 1.16
CA ARG A 12 9.12 15.04 2.53
C ARG A 12 7.69 15.57 2.59
N GLN A 13 7.37 16.62 1.83
CA GLN A 13 6.01 17.13 1.74
C GLN A 13 5.04 16.11 1.11
N VAL A 14 5.49 15.25 0.17
CA VAL A 14 4.69 14.11 -0.31
C VAL A 14 4.36 13.18 0.87
N LEU A 15 5.35 12.79 1.69
CA LEU A 15 5.15 11.88 2.82
C LEU A 15 4.37 12.50 3.99
N GLU A 16 4.34 13.83 4.11
CA GLU A 16 3.45 14.55 5.03
C GLU A 16 2.00 14.53 4.52
N ARG A 17 1.79 14.66 3.20
CA ARG A 17 0.47 14.61 2.56
C ARG A 17 -0.11 13.19 2.54
N PHE A 18 0.74 12.20 2.26
CA PHE A 18 0.43 10.77 2.24
C PHE A 18 1.05 10.12 3.48
N LYS A 19 0.41 10.37 4.62
CA LYS A 19 0.92 9.94 5.91
C LYS A 19 0.77 8.44 6.06
N ILE A 20 1.90 7.74 6.07
CA ILE A 20 1.94 6.30 6.34
C ILE A 20 1.61 6.07 7.82
N LEU A 21 0.49 5.39 8.08
CA LEU A 21 0.08 4.98 9.43
C LEU A 21 0.68 3.63 9.80
N LEU A 22 0.73 2.70 8.84
CA LEU A 22 1.39 1.41 8.96
C LEU A 22 2.37 1.26 7.80
N PRO A 23 3.68 1.11 8.05
CA PRO A 23 4.65 0.85 6.99
C PRO A 23 4.57 -0.60 6.52
N GLY A 24 4.63 -0.81 5.21
CA GLY A 24 4.71 -2.15 4.64
C GLY A 24 6.04 -2.84 4.96
N ILE A 25 6.00 -4.16 5.16
CA ILE A 25 7.17 -5.00 5.45
C ILE A 25 7.24 -6.15 4.42
N PRO A 26 8.29 -6.21 3.57
CA PRO A 26 8.40 -7.22 2.53
C PRO A 26 9.03 -8.49 3.10
N ALA A 27 8.33 -9.14 4.02
CA ALA A 27 8.86 -10.29 4.75
C ALA A 27 7.94 -11.52 4.72
N ARG A 28 8.59 -12.68 4.79
CA ARG A 28 7.97 -14.00 4.88
C ARG A 28 8.66 -14.85 5.92
N THR A 29 7.94 -15.85 6.41
CA THR A 29 8.45 -16.89 7.29
C THR A 29 8.30 -18.26 6.62
N ASN A 30 8.71 -19.33 7.29
CA ASN A 30 8.42 -20.70 6.86
C ASN A 30 6.91 -21.04 6.88
N ARG A 31 6.04 -20.13 7.33
CA ARG A 31 4.57 -20.24 7.26
C ARG A 31 3.94 -19.41 6.13
N GLY A 32 4.74 -18.75 5.31
CA GLY A 32 4.26 -17.87 4.23
C GLY A 32 4.50 -16.39 4.52
N TRP A 33 3.80 -15.54 3.78
CA TRP A 33 3.89 -14.08 3.87
C TRP A 33 3.33 -13.56 5.20
N LEU A 34 3.91 -12.47 5.70
CA LEU A 34 3.39 -11.81 6.91
C LEU A 34 2.17 -10.94 6.62
N GLY A 35 2.04 -10.43 5.39
CA GLY A 35 0.93 -9.57 4.98
C GLY A 35 0.96 -8.17 5.60
N TYR A 36 2.10 -7.66 6.04
CA TYR A 36 2.17 -6.29 6.55
C TYR A 36 2.22 -5.32 5.37
N CYS A 37 1.05 -4.79 4.99
CA CYS A 37 0.91 -3.83 3.91
C CYS A 37 1.04 -2.38 4.40
N THR A 38 1.32 -1.46 3.48
CA THR A 38 1.37 -0.03 3.71
C THR A 38 -0.05 0.53 3.78
N VAL A 39 -0.39 1.21 4.89
CA VAL A 39 -1.66 1.93 5.05
C VAL A 39 -1.40 3.42 5.04
N VAL A 40 -2.02 4.13 4.11
CA VAL A 40 -1.80 5.57 3.89
C VAL A 40 -3.02 6.38 4.25
N LEU A 41 -2.85 7.40 5.07
CA LEU A 41 -3.81 8.45 5.33
C LEU A 41 -3.56 9.64 4.41
N PHE A 42 -4.60 10.14 3.77
CA PHE A 42 -4.53 11.34 2.93
C PHE A 42 -5.83 12.15 3.01
N ARG A 43 -5.78 13.38 2.49
CA ARG A 43 -6.89 14.34 2.54
C ARG A 43 -7.47 14.53 1.15
N LEU A 44 -8.78 14.33 1.03
CA LEU A 44 -9.60 14.88 -0.06
C LEU A 44 -10.06 16.29 0.35
N LYS A 45 -10.71 17.05 -0.53
CA LYS A 45 -11.17 18.42 -0.26
C LYS A 45 -11.88 18.58 1.09
N ASN A 46 -12.82 17.70 1.41
CA ASN A 46 -13.69 17.85 2.59
C ASN A 46 -13.64 16.69 3.60
N SER A 47 -12.92 15.61 3.31
CA SER A 47 -12.84 14.44 4.19
C SER A 47 -11.45 13.80 4.27
N TRP A 48 -11.23 13.01 5.32
CA TRP A 48 -10.12 12.07 5.42
C TRP A 48 -10.41 10.77 4.67
N ALA A 49 -9.37 10.24 4.04
CA ALA A 49 -9.40 8.98 3.31
C ALA A 49 -8.23 8.10 3.73
N LEU A 50 -8.46 6.79 3.71
CA LEU A 50 -7.39 5.78 3.78
C LEU A 50 -7.21 5.12 2.43
N PHE A 51 -5.98 4.74 2.13
CA PHE A 51 -5.63 3.81 1.08
C PHE A 51 -5.16 2.51 1.75
N ASP A 52 -5.93 1.45 1.52
CA ASP A 52 -5.91 0.17 2.24
C ASP A 52 -6.15 0.27 3.75
N THR A 53 -6.32 -0.87 4.40
CA THR A 53 -6.63 -0.97 5.84
C THR A 53 -5.70 -1.92 6.60
N GLY A 54 -4.81 -2.63 5.91
CA GLY A 54 -3.82 -3.48 6.56
C GLY A 54 -4.38 -4.82 7.02
N HIS A 55 -3.44 -5.71 7.35
CA HIS A 55 -3.73 -7.05 7.83
C HIS A 55 -4.44 -7.04 9.18
N TYR A 56 -5.26 -8.07 9.44
CA TYR A 56 -6.05 -8.14 10.67
C TYR A 56 -5.18 -8.10 11.95
N SER A 57 -3.95 -8.60 11.90
CA SER A 57 -3.02 -8.53 13.03
C SER A 57 -2.56 -7.10 13.36
N ASP A 58 -2.60 -6.17 12.40
CA ASP A 58 -2.21 -4.77 12.60
C ASP A 58 -3.35 -3.90 13.15
N ARG A 59 -4.51 -4.49 13.44
CA ARG A 59 -5.71 -3.78 13.90
C ARG A 59 -5.45 -2.86 15.09
N ALA A 60 -4.69 -3.36 16.07
CA ALA A 60 -4.37 -2.60 17.28
C ALA A 60 -3.42 -1.44 16.96
N GLN A 61 -2.45 -1.66 16.06
CA GLN A 61 -1.48 -0.67 15.62
C GLN A 61 -2.18 0.43 14.79
N LEU A 62 -3.09 0.06 13.89
CA LEU A 62 -3.87 1.04 13.11
C LEU A 62 -4.73 1.92 14.01
N LEU A 63 -5.42 1.32 14.98
CA LEU A 63 -6.18 2.06 15.99
C LEU A 63 -5.30 3.00 16.82
N ALA A 64 -4.08 2.59 17.16
CA ALA A 64 -3.13 3.40 17.91
C ALA A 64 -2.48 4.51 17.06
N ALA A 65 -2.40 4.34 15.73
CA ALA A 65 -1.82 5.32 14.82
C ALA A 65 -2.73 6.55 14.63
N LEU A 66 -4.05 6.38 14.59
CA LEU A 66 -5.01 7.47 14.33
C LEU A 66 -4.95 8.61 15.36
N PRO A 67 -4.88 8.37 16.69
CA PRO A 67 -4.72 9.44 17.67
C PRO A 67 -3.45 10.28 17.50
N SER A 68 -2.36 9.71 16.97
CA SER A 68 -1.11 10.44 16.73
C SER A 68 -1.25 11.55 15.68
N VAL A 69 -2.30 11.47 14.86
CA VAL A 69 -2.68 12.46 13.86
C VAL A 69 -4.01 13.15 14.20
N ASN A 70 -4.44 13.05 15.46
CA ASN A 70 -5.68 13.64 15.99
C ASN A 70 -6.97 13.14 15.32
N LEU A 71 -6.99 11.89 14.85
CA LEU A 71 -8.16 11.27 14.23
C LEU A 71 -8.68 10.07 15.04
N LYS A 72 -9.95 9.76 14.80
CA LYS A 72 -10.63 8.53 15.23
C LYS A 72 -11.15 7.79 14.00
N PRO A 73 -11.47 6.49 14.10
CA PRO A 73 -11.93 5.73 12.94
C PRO A 73 -13.15 6.34 12.23
N ARG A 74 -14.09 6.94 12.98
CA ARG A 74 -15.27 7.60 12.39
C ARG A 74 -14.98 8.89 11.62
N ASP A 75 -13.78 9.46 11.76
CA ASP A 75 -13.38 10.65 11.01
C ASP A 75 -12.95 10.31 9.57
N ILE A 76 -12.65 9.04 9.31
CA ILE A 76 -12.37 8.52 7.97
C ILE A 76 -13.70 8.34 7.23
N LYS A 77 -13.86 9.02 6.09
CA LYS A 77 -15.10 8.96 5.28
C LYS A 77 -14.96 8.19 3.98
N HIS A 78 -13.73 7.88 3.58
CA HIS A 78 -13.45 7.11 2.37
C HIS A 78 -12.34 6.11 2.64
N VAL A 79 -12.51 4.88 2.15
CA VAL A 79 -11.45 3.87 2.11
C VAL A 79 -11.30 3.44 0.67
N PHE A 80 -10.14 3.75 0.08
CA PHE A 80 -9.72 3.26 -1.22
C PHE A 80 -9.01 1.94 -1.02
N LEU A 81 -9.51 0.87 -1.63
CA LEU A 81 -8.87 -0.44 -1.59
C LEU A 81 -8.09 -0.63 -2.88
N SER A 82 -6.78 -0.87 -2.75
CA SER A 82 -5.93 -1.22 -3.89
C SER A 82 -6.42 -2.48 -4.57
N HIS A 83 -6.77 -3.48 -3.77
CA HIS A 83 -7.36 -4.75 -4.18
C HIS A 83 -7.98 -5.45 -2.96
N LEU A 84 -8.52 -6.66 -3.13
CA LEU A 84 -9.30 -7.33 -2.08
C LEU A 84 -8.56 -8.41 -1.29
N HIS A 85 -7.22 -8.47 -1.34
CA HIS A 85 -6.48 -9.43 -0.50
C HIS A 85 -6.59 -9.12 0.99
N PHE A 86 -6.44 -10.18 1.79
CA PHE A 86 -6.66 -10.20 3.23
C PHE A 86 -5.84 -9.16 4.00
N ASP A 87 -4.62 -8.89 3.56
CA ASP A 87 -3.73 -7.89 4.11
C ASP A 87 -4.08 -6.45 3.75
N HIS A 88 -5.03 -6.21 2.85
CA HIS A 88 -5.45 -4.87 2.45
C HIS A 88 -6.83 -4.51 3.01
N ILE A 89 -7.73 -5.48 3.18
CA ILE A 89 -9.15 -5.20 3.49
C ILE A 89 -9.62 -5.53 4.91
N LEU A 90 -8.93 -6.41 5.64
CA LEU A 90 -9.54 -7.06 6.81
C LEU A 90 -9.84 -6.11 7.98
N ASN A 91 -9.27 -4.91 7.97
CA ASN A 91 -9.54 -3.87 8.94
C ASN A 91 -10.59 -2.84 8.52
N LEU A 92 -11.24 -3.00 7.35
CA LEU A 92 -12.33 -2.13 6.88
C LEU A 92 -13.47 -1.99 7.92
N SER A 93 -13.71 -3.04 8.72
CA SER A 93 -14.67 -3.01 9.83
C SER A 93 -14.41 -1.94 10.89
N LEU A 94 -13.20 -1.38 10.98
CA LEU A 94 -12.89 -0.27 11.88
C LEU A 94 -13.54 1.05 11.46
N PHE A 95 -13.90 1.21 10.19
CA PHE A 95 -14.31 2.48 9.60
C PHE A 95 -15.78 2.43 9.15
N PRO A 96 -16.75 2.34 10.07
CA PRO A 96 -18.16 2.05 9.74
C PRO A 96 -18.84 3.14 8.90
N ASP A 97 -18.37 4.39 9.01
CA ASP A 97 -18.96 5.54 8.31
C ASP A 97 -18.29 5.83 6.96
N ALA A 98 -17.37 4.98 6.51
CA ALA A 98 -16.61 5.18 5.28
C ALA A 98 -17.29 4.55 4.06
N ALA A 99 -17.38 5.33 2.98
CA ALA A 99 -17.63 4.80 1.65
C ALA A 99 -16.39 4.00 1.18
N VAL A 100 -16.62 2.93 0.44
CA VAL A 100 -15.55 2.07 -0.10
C VAL A 100 -15.38 2.39 -1.58
N ILE A 101 -14.16 2.73 -1.96
CA ILE A 101 -13.77 2.94 -3.36
C ILE A 101 -12.91 1.75 -3.77
N VAL A 102 -13.33 1.06 -4.82
CA VAL A 102 -12.66 -0.15 -5.33
C VAL A 102 -12.83 -0.21 -6.84
N SER A 103 -11.94 -0.88 -7.57
CA SER A 103 -12.18 -1.06 -9.00
C SER A 103 -13.31 -2.07 -9.25
N LYS A 104 -14.07 -1.85 -10.33
CA LYS A 104 -15.09 -2.82 -10.76
C LYS A 104 -14.50 -4.17 -11.15
N ALA A 105 -13.30 -4.15 -11.75
CA ALA A 105 -12.57 -5.36 -12.12
C ALA A 105 -12.22 -6.20 -10.89
N GLU A 106 -11.86 -5.55 -9.78
CA GLU A 106 -11.54 -6.24 -8.53
C GLU A 106 -12.78 -6.89 -7.90
N LEU A 107 -13.92 -6.19 -7.88
CA LEU A 107 -15.17 -6.77 -7.39
C LEU A 107 -15.57 -8.01 -8.19
N ASN A 108 -15.54 -7.91 -9.53
CA ASN A 108 -15.83 -9.05 -10.40
C ASN A 108 -14.85 -10.21 -10.18
N TYR A 109 -13.59 -9.91 -9.88
CA TYR A 109 -12.57 -10.91 -9.57
C TYR A 109 -12.86 -11.61 -8.24
N ALA A 110 -13.11 -10.86 -7.17
CA ALA A 110 -13.40 -11.41 -5.85
C ALA A 110 -14.73 -12.19 -5.80
N GLU A 111 -15.73 -11.80 -6.59
CA GLU A 111 -16.96 -12.57 -6.78
C GLU A 111 -16.70 -13.94 -7.43
N GLN A 112 -15.83 -14.00 -8.45
CA GLN A 112 -15.44 -15.25 -9.08
C GLN A 112 -14.66 -16.16 -8.13
N VAL A 113 -13.83 -15.59 -7.25
CA VAL A 113 -13.12 -16.35 -6.22
C VAL A 113 -14.08 -16.96 -5.21
N VAL A 114 -15.02 -16.17 -4.67
CA VAL A 114 -16.05 -16.68 -3.73
C VAL A 114 -16.99 -17.70 -4.39
N ALA A 115 -17.27 -17.54 -5.69
CA ALA A 115 -18.04 -18.52 -6.46
C ALA A 115 -17.25 -19.82 -6.76
N GLY A 116 -15.96 -19.89 -6.42
CA GLY A 116 -15.09 -21.04 -6.69
C GLY A 116 -14.68 -21.18 -8.15
N ALA A 117 -14.86 -20.13 -8.97
CA ALA A 117 -14.47 -20.13 -10.38
C ALA A 117 -12.97 -19.83 -10.56
N ILE A 118 -12.36 -19.11 -9.62
CA ILE A 118 -10.94 -18.81 -9.55
C ILE A 118 -10.43 -19.21 -8.17
N GLU A 119 -9.26 -19.85 -8.12
CA GLU A 119 -8.58 -20.14 -6.86
C GLU A 119 -7.61 -19.00 -6.52
N ASP A 120 -7.96 -18.20 -5.52
CA ASP A 120 -7.05 -17.26 -4.87
C ASP A 120 -7.31 -17.22 -3.37
N PRO A 121 -6.50 -17.91 -2.55
CA PRO A 121 -6.71 -17.98 -1.11
C PRO A 121 -6.41 -16.64 -0.39
N ALA A 122 -5.86 -15.65 -1.08
CA ALA A 122 -5.61 -14.34 -0.50
C ALA A 122 -6.87 -13.47 -0.45
N ILE A 123 -7.89 -13.74 -1.28
CA ILE A 123 -9.20 -13.09 -1.16
C ILE A 123 -9.95 -13.73 0.03
N PRO A 124 -10.24 -12.98 1.10
CA PRO A 124 -10.91 -13.55 2.26
C PRO A 124 -12.40 -13.76 1.95
N GLU A 125 -12.93 -14.96 2.20
CA GLU A 125 -14.35 -15.31 1.97
C GLU A 125 -15.35 -14.34 2.64
N VAL A 126 -14.91 -13.66 3.71
CA VAL A 126 -15.71 -12.68 4.46
C VAL A 126 -15.82 -11.31 3.81
N TRP A 127 -15.14 -11.05 2.68
CA TRP A 127 -15.16 -9.73 2.03
C TRP A 127 -16.57 -9.20 1.73
N PRO A 128 -17.58 -10.00 1.31
CA PRO A 128 -18.91 -9.46 1.03
C PRO A 128 -19.57 -8.88 2.28
N ALA A 129 -19.37 -9.52 3.44
CA ALA A 129 -19.88 -9.04 4.72
C ALA A 129 -19.21 -7.74 5.18
N LEU A 130 -17.96 -7.51 4.77
CA LEU A 130 -17.29 -6.23 5.04
C LEU A 130 -17.90 -5.07 4.23
N PHE A 131 -18.57 -5.36 3.12
CA PHE A 131 -19.19 -4.38 2.22
C PHE A 131 -20.68 -4.16 2.51
N GLU A 132 -21.31 -5.07 3.25
CA GLU A 132 -22.74 -5.00 3.56
C GLU A 132 -23.13 -3.68 4.25
N GLY A 133 -24.17 -3.03 3.73
CA GLY A 133 -24.71 -1.78 4.29
C GLY A 133 -23.84 -0.53 4.06
N ARG A 134 -22.77 -0.63 3.27
CA ARG A 134 -21.88 0.49 2.94
C ARG A 134 -22.20 1.11 1.59
N GLU A 135 -21.84 2.36 1.43
CA GLU A 135 -21.75 2.97 0.11
C GLU A 135 -20.51 2.43 -0.62
N ILE A 136 -20.73 1.82 -1.79
CA ILE A 136 -19.67 1.28 -2.63
C ILE A 136 -19.59 2.11 -3.91
N GLN A 137 -18.41 2.65 -4.20
CA GLN A 137 -18.11 3.41 -5.41
C GLN A 137 -17.11 2.63 -6.25
N THR A 138 -17.53 2.23 -7.45
CA THR A 138 -16.68 1.46 -8.36
C THR A 138 -15.94 2.37 -9.33
N ILE A 139 -14.64 2.14 -9.49
CA ILE A 139 -13.80 2.84 -10.46
C ILE A 139 -13.60 1.98 -11.71
N GLU A 140 -13.71 2.61 -12.87
CA GLU A 140 -13.38 2.04 -14.18
C GLU A 140 -12.33 2.97 -14.83
N GLY A 141 -11.13 2.44 -15.10
CA GLY A 141 -10.04 3.22 -15.70
C GLY A 141 -9.50 4.35 -14.81
N ALA A 142 -9.00 5.41 -15.43
CA ALA A 142 -8.47 6.60 -14.74
C ALA A 142 -9.59 7.57 -14.37
N THR A 143 -9.68 7.96 -13.10
CA THR A 143 -10.72 8.82 -12.55
C THR A 143 -10.13 9.88 -11.63
N ALA A 144 -10.36 11.16 -11.93
CA ALA A 144 -9.98 12.26 -11.06
C ALA A 144 -10.86 12.24 -9.79
N ILE A 145 -10.22 12.30 -8.62
CA ILE A 145 -10.91 12.27 -7.31
C ILE A 145 -10.78 13.59 -6.55
N ASP A 146 -9.81 14.42 -6.93
CA ASP A 146 -9.63 15.79 -6.43
C ASP A 146 -8.80 16.61 -7.44
N ASP A 147 -8.58 17.90 -7.18
CA ASP A 147 -7.90 18.83 -8.09
C ASP A 147 -6.53 18.31 -8.58
N ASP A 148 -5.77 17.62 -7.74
CA ASP A 148 -4.45 17.08 -8.05
C ASP A 148 -4.31 15.57 -7.78
N LEU A 149 -5.43 14.88 -7.56
CA LEU A 149 -5.49 13.46 -7.23
C LEU A 149 -6.30 12.68 -8.28
N GLU A 150 -5.78 11.55 -8.71
CA GLU A 150 -6.42 10.63 -9.65
C GLU A 150 -6.20 9.20 -9.19
N VAL A 151 -7.20 8.33 -9.34
CA VAL A 151 -7.01 6.88 -9.22
C VAL A 151 -7.06 6.23 -10.59
N ALA A 152 -6.25 5.20 -10.81
CA ALA A 152 -6.31 4.41 -12.03
C ALA A 152 -6.32 2.92 -11.72
N VAL A 153 -7.09 2.17 -12.50
CA VAL A 153 -7.08 0.70 -12.48
C VAL A 153 -5.91 0.21 -13.32
N LEU A 154 -4.97 -0.47 -12.69
CA LEU A 154 -3.72 -1.00 -13.24
C LEU A 154 -3.60 -2.50 -12.88
N PRO A 155 -3.93 -3.43 -13.80
CA PRO A 155 -3.91 -4.87 -13.54
C PRO A 155 -2.49 -5.44 -13.41
N GLY A 156 -2.36 -6.57 -12.73
CA GLY A 156 -1.08 -7.24 -12.50
C GLY A 156 -1.22 -8.24 -11.35
N HIS A 157 -0.81 -7.83 -10.15
CA HIS A 157 -1.00 -8.61 -8.93
C HIS A 157 -2.44 -9.12 -8.75
N THR A 158 -3.44 -8.27 -9.02
CA THR A 158 -4.83 -8.67 -9.29
C THR A 158 -5.34 -7.99 -10.57
N PRO A 159 -6.44 -8.47 -11.19
CA PRO A 159 -7.03 -7.81 -12.37
C PRO A 159 -7.54 -6.39 -12.09
N GLY A 160 -7.79 -6.06 -10.83
CA GLY A 160 -8.42 -4.82 -10.42
C GLY A 160 -7.55 -3.89 -9.57
N GLY A 161 -6.23 -4.08 -9.57
CA GLY A 161 -5.28 -3.24 -8.83
C GLY A 161 -5.57 -1.74 -9.03
N LEU A 162 -5.72 -1.00 -7.95
CA LEU A 162 -5.97 0.43 -7.94
C LEU A 162 -4.70 1.16 -7.48
N VAL A 163 -4.34 2.23 -8.18
CA VAL A 163 -3.21 3.10 -7.82
C VAL A 163 -3.70 4.53 -7.69
N LEU A 164 -3.31 5.20 -6.59
CA LEU A 164 -3.59 6.61 -6.36
C LEU A 164 -2.39 7.45 -6.80
N PHE A 165 -2.61 8.35 -7.75
CA PHE A 165 -1.64 9.32 -8.23
C PHE A 165 -1.88 10.70 -7.64
N CYS A 166 -0.80 11.43 -7.37
CA CYS A 166 -0.85 12.86 -7.09
C CYS A 166 0.10 13.64 -7.99
N ARG A 167 -0.26 14.87 -8.33
CA ARG A 167 0.61 15.79 -9.10
C ARG A 167 1.43 16.73 -8.23
N LYS A 168 1.02 16.96 -6.98
CA LYS A 168 1.68 17.91 -6.05
C LYS A 168 1.79 17.30 -4.65
N PRO A 169 2.84 17.64 -3.89
CA PRO A 169 3.90 18.62 -4.19
C PRO A 169 4.96 18.12 -5.19
N ALA A 170 5.02 16.81 -5.42
CA ALA A 170 5.71 16.18 -6.54
C ALA A 170 4.78 15.12 -7.14
N ALA A 171 5.12 14.62 -8.34
CA ALA A 171 4.43 13.48 -8.90
C ALA A 171 4.67 12.25 -8.02
N ALA A 172 3.61 11.64 -7.48
CA ALA A 172 3.74 10.46 -6.64
C ALA A 172 2.64 9.43 -6.89
N ALA A 173 2.89 8.18 -6.50
CA ALA A 173 1.94 7.09 -6.58
C ALA A 173 1.90 6.27 -5.28
N VAL A 174 0.70 6.02 -4.75
CA VAL A 174 0.43 4.99 -3.73
C VAL A 174 -0.09 3.76 -4.47
N CYS A 175 0.71 2.69 -4.45
CA CYS A 175 0.61 1.64 -5.47
C CYS A 175 -0.15 0.40 -5.04
N GLY A 176 -0.36 0.20 -3.73
CA GLY A 176 -0.70 -1.13 -3.22
C GLY A 176 0.23 -2.16 -3.83
N ASP A 177 -0.33 -3.24 -4.35
CA ASP A 177 0.46 -4.36 -4.87
C ASP A 177 0.76 -4.29 -6.37
N VAL A 178 0.38 -3.19 -7.04
CA VAL A 178 0.89 -2.90 -8.38
C VAL A 178 2.41 -2.65 -8.33
N ILE A 179 2.92 -2.09 -7.25
CA ILE A 179 4.36 -2.12 -6.91
C ILE A 179 4.47 -2.44 -5.42
N LYS A 180 4.74 -3.71 -5.10
CA LYS A 180 4.80 -4.15 -3.69
C LYS A 180 6.04 -3.66 -2.97
N ASN A 181 7.16 -3.59 -3.66
CA ASN A 181 8.44 -3.30 -3.03
C ASN A 181 9.46 -2.81 -4.07
N GLY A 182 10.66 -2.42 -3.62
CA GLY A 182 11.70 -1.96 -4.52
C GLY A 182 12.18 -3.01 -5.53
N TRP A 183 12.07 -4.31 -5.24
CA TRP A 183 12.41 -5.38 -6.17
C TRP A 183 11.41 -5.44 -7.33
N ASP A 184 10.11 -5.45 -7.05
CA ASP A 184 9.05 -5.45 -8.07
C ASP A 184 9.20 -4.25 -9.02
N PHE A 185 9.60 -3.08 -8.49
CA PHE A 185 9.93 -1.91 -9.29
C PHE A 185 11.14 -2.14 -10.21
N LEU A 186 12.23 -2.72 -9.70
CA LEU A 186 13.46 -2.93 -10.47
C LEU A 186 13.30 -4.01 -11.55
N THR A 187 12.53 -5.07 -11.28
CA THR A 187 12.38 -6.20 -12.20
C THR A 187 11.15 -6.08 -13.09
N GLY A 188 10.18 -5.25 -12.73
CA GLY A 188 8.88 -5.17 -13.39
C GLY A 188 8.01 -6.41 -13.17
N THR A 189 8.34 -7.26 -12.20
CA THR A 189 7.63 -8.51 -11.92
C THR A 189 7.14 -8.54 -10.48
N ALA A 190 5.87 -8.92 -10.28
CA ALA A 190 5.29 -9.12 -8.95
C ALA A 190 5.14 -10.62 -8.69
N ALA A 191 5.66 -11.10 -7.56
CA ALA A 191 5.48 -12.49 -7.13
C ALA A 191 4.81 -12.55 -5.75
N PRO A 192 3.79 -13.41 -5.52
CA PRO A 192 2.92 -14.03 -6.52
C PRO A 192 2.04 -12.98 -7.24
N SER A 193 1.53 -13.30 -8.42
CA SER A 193 0.62 -12.45 -9.22
C SER A 193 -0.54 -13.30 -9.73
N ALA A 194 -1.77 -12.78 -9.68
CA ALA A 194 -2.96 -13.46 -10.21
C ALA A 194 -3.17 -13.25 -11.71
N THR A 195 -2.49 -12.26 -12.32
CA THR A 195 -2.51 -12.07 -13.78
C THR A 195 -1.16 -12.37 -14.44
N ILE A 196 -1.14 -12.27 -15.77
CA ILE A 196 0.04 -12.54 -16.59
C ILE A 196 1.12 -11.46 -16.38
N ASP A 197 2.38 -11.87 -16.32
CA ASP A 197 3.53 -10.98 -16.05
C ASP A 197 3.57 -9.73 -16.97
N SER A 198 3.07 -9.82 -18.20
CA SER A 198 3.05 -8.69 -19.14
C SER A 198 2.11 -7.56 -18.70
N GLU A 199 0.99 -7.86 -18.04
CA GLU A 199 0.09 -6.83 -17.51
C GLU A 199 0.74 -6.11 -16.33
N GLN A 200 1.34 -6.87 -15.42
CA GLN A 200 2.10 -6.34 -14.31
C GLN A 200 3.24 -5.42 -14.79
N GLN A 201 4.01 -5.84 -15.79
CA GLN A 201 5.05 -5.01 -16.40
C GLN A 201 4.48 -3.71 -16.98
N ALA A 202 3.38 -3.79 -17.75
CA ALA A 202 2.74 -2.61 -18.34
C ALA A 202 2.24 -1.63 -17.27
N SER A 203 1.65 -2.15 -16.18
CA SER A 203 1.20 -1.36 -15.04
C SER A 203 2.34 -0.72 -14.28
N THR A 204 3.44 -1.45 -14.01
CA THR A 204 4.65 -0.88 -13.42
C THR A 204 5.22 0.24 -14.29
N GLN A 205 5.30 0.05 -15.62
CA GLN A 205 5.75 1.11 -16.53
C GLN A 205 4.80 2.32 -16.56
N ASN A 206 3.49 2.11 -16.43
CA ASN A 206 2.52 3.19 -16.30
C ASN A 206 2.80 4.06 -15.07
N VAL A 207 3.07 3.42 -13.92
CA VAL A 207 3.42 4.12 -12.68
C VAL A 207 4.73 4.89 -12.83
N ILE A 208 5.77 4.25 -13.36
CA ILE A 208 7.10 4.86 -13.59
C ILE A 208 7.01 6.11 -14.47
N ALA A 209 6.17 6.07 -15.51
CA ALA A 209 5.98 7.20 -16.41
C ALA A 209 5.27 8.41 -15.76
N ARG A 210 4.66 8.24 -14.59
CA ARG A 210 3.73 9.21 -13.98
C ARG A 210 4.13 9.68 -12.58
N ALA A 211 5.09 9.03 -11.93
CA ALA A 211 5.45 9.31 -10.55
C ALA A 211 6.97 9.40 -10.38
N GLU A 212 7.40 10.38 -9.57
CA GLU A 212 8.79 10.50 -9.10
C GLU A 212 8.96 9.78 -7.76
N VAL A 213 7.94 9.82 -6.90
CA VAL A 213 7.90 9.17 -5.58
C VAL A 213 6.94 7.98 -5.62
N ILE A 214 7.41 6.82 -5.19
CA ILE A 214 6.62 5.60 -5.08
C ILE A 214 6.40 5.27 -3.61
N ILE A 215 5.16 5.08 -3.22
CA ILE A 215 4.74 4.53 -1.93
C ILE A 215 4.20 3.11 -2.22
N PRO A 216 5.04 2.08 -2.01
CA PRO A 216 4.71 0.71 -2.40
C PRO A 216 3.86 -0.01 -1.34
N GLY A 217 3.24 -1.13 -1.73
CA GLY A 217 2.32 -1.90 -0.89
C GLY A 217 2.95 -2.62 0.30
N HIS A 218 4.22 -3.00 0.22
CA HIS A 218 4.92 -3.83 1.22
C HIS A 218 6.37 -3.37 1.44
N ASP A 219 6.69 -2.10 1.29
CA ASP A 219 8.04 -1.60 1.51
C ASP A 219 8.04 -0.11 1.87
N ARG A 220 9.22 0.45 2.07
CA ARG A 220 9.40 1.88 2.32
C ARG A 220 9.17 2.69 1.03
N PRO A 221 8.70 3.93 1.16
CA PRO A 221 8.69 4.87 0.04
C PRO A 221 10.08 5.10 -0.53
N PHE A 222 10.15 5.25 -1.83
CA PHE A 222 11.38 5.55 -2.54
C PHE A 222 11.13 6.55 -3.68
N VAL A 223 12.21 7.16 -4.15
CA VAL A 223 12.22 7.97 -5.37
C VAL A 223 12.93 7.24 -6.48
N ILE A 224 12.45 7.44 -7.69
CA ILE A 224 13.08 6.92 -8.90
C ILE A 224 14.37 7.70 -9.16
N ARG A 225 15.45 6.97 -9.44
CA ARG A 225 16.76 7.51 -9.83
C ARG A 225 17.20 6.88 -11.14
N GLU A 226 18.15 7.52 -11.82
CA GLU A 226 18.77 6.92 -12.99
C GLU A 226 19.41 5.59 -12.59
N GLY A 227 18.98 4.49 -13.23
CA GLY A 227 19.48 3.15 -12.95
C GLY A 227 18.92 2.47 -11.69
N GLY A 228 18.08 3.11 -10.87
CA GLY A 228 17.59 2.49 -9.64
C GLY A 228 16.59 3.31 -8.82
N LEU A 229 16.64 3.13 -7.50
CA LEU A 229 15.78 3.81 -6.53
C LEU A 229 16.57 4.30 -5.32
N GLU A 230 16.01 5.28 -4.61
CA GLU A 230 16.53 5.74 -3.33
C GLU A 230 15.40 5.78 -2.30
N TYR A 231 15.52 5.02 -1.21
CA TYR A 231 14.52 5.01 -0.14
C TYR A 231 14.52 6.34 0.63
N LEU A 232 13.32 6.83 0.97
CA LEU A 232 13.09 8.12 1.63
C LEU A 232 12.96 8.03 3.15
N ASN A 233 12.88 6.82 3.70
CA ASN A 233 12.72 6.58 5.14
C ASN A 233 13.69 5.50 5.61
N ASP A 234 14.02 5.54 6.89
CA ASP A 234 14.63 4.41 7.59
C ASP A 234 13.70 3.19 7.56
N PHE A 235 14.28 1.99 7.55
CA PHE A 235 13.60 0.75 7.85
C PHE A 235 13.86 0.40 9.30
N THR A 236 12.80 0.19 10.07
CA THR A 236 12.92 -0.43 11.39
C THR A 236 11.89 -1.54 11.48
N TRP A 237 12.35 -2.75 11.76
CA TRP A 237 11.47 -3.89 11.97
C TRP A 237 11.99 -4.77 13.10
N LYS A 238 11.16 -4.92 14.13
CA LYS A 238 11.49 -5.66 15.34
C LYS A 238 10.56 -6.85 15.49
N ILE A 239 11.13 -8.02 15.75
CA ILE A 239 10.37 -9.22 16.12
C ILE A 239 10.66 -9.47 17.58
N GLN A 240 9.61 -9.38 18.40
CA GLN A 240 9.64 -9.79 19.79
C GLN A 240 8.86 -11.09 19.96
N GLY A 241 9.32 -11.95 20.84
CA GLY A 241 8.69 -13.24 21.06
C GLY A 241 8.87 -13.76 22.46
N ASN A 242 8.02 -14.74 22.79
CA ASN A 242 7.97 -15.39 24.09
C ASN A 242 8.40 -16.85 23.92
N ILE A 243 9.72 -17.10 23.85
CA ILE A 243 10.28 -18.45 23.70
C ILE A 243 10.56 -19.02 25.10
N PHE A 244 9.54 -19.58 25.73
CA PHE A 244 9.67 -20.14 27.08
C PHE A 244 10.71 -21.29 27.12
N PRO A 245 11.53 -21.38 28.19
CA PRO A 245 11.40 -20.70 29.48
C PRO A 245 12.08 -19.32 29.56
N ARG A 246 12.51 -18.71 28.46
CA ARG A 246 13.13 -17.38 28.48
C ARG A 246 12.15 -16.29 28.97
N PRO A 247 12.67 -15.14 29.44
CA PRO A 247 11.83 -13.99 29.80
C PRO A 247 10.87 -13.59 28.67
N ARG A 248 9.76 -12.98 29.06
CA ARG A 248 8.79 -12.49 28.10
C ARG A 248 9.33 -11.32 27.28
N ASP A 249 8.80 -11.18 26.08
CA ASP A 249 9.01 -10.06 25.14
C ASP A 249 10.47 -9.85 24.73
N GLU A 250 11.24 -10.94 24.67
CA GLU A 250 12.62 -10.94 24.18
C GLU A 250 12.65 -10.52 22.71
N THR A 251 13.57 -9.60 22.37
CA THR A 251 13.84 -9.23 20.99
C THR A 251 14.55 -10.39 20.28
N LEU A 252 13.85 -11.04 19.35
CA LEU A 252 14.39 -12.12 18.53
C LEU A 252 15.12 -11.60 17.30
N LEU A 253 14.67 -10.46 16.79
CA LEU A 253 15.26 -9.76 15.65
C LEU A 253 15.04 -8.25 15.80
N ASP A 254 16.10 -7.47 15.59
CA ASP A 254 16.04 -6.01 15.56
C ASP A 254 16.75 -5.54 14.28
N LEU A 255 15.97 -5.28 13.23
CA LEU A 255 16.49 -4.80 11.96
C LEU A 255 16.34 -3.29 11.87
N TYR A 256 17.46 -2.61 11.68
CA TYR A 256 17.50 -1.19 11.37
C TYR A 256 18.32 -0.99 10.09
N VAL A 257 17.74 -0.31 9.10
CA VAL A 257 18.42 0.10 7.87
C VAL A 257 18.17 1.58 7.67
N ALA A 258 19.22 2.39 7.76
CA ALA A 258 19.10 3.83 7.57
C ALA A 258 18.64 4.19 6.15
N GLU A 259 18.02 5.36 6.01
CA GLU A 259 17.78 6.05 4.74
C GLU A 259 19.07 6.08 3.90
N GLY A 260 18.96 5.90 2.58
CA GLY A 260 20.11 5.95 1.66
C GLY A 260 21.05 4.73 1.67
N PHE A 261 20.81 3.70 2.50
CA PHE A 261 21.67 2.48 2.52
C PHE A 261 21.76 1.75 1.17
N TYR A 262 20.80 1.96 0.26
CA TYR A 262 20.78 1.40 -1.10
C TYR A 262 21.13 2.43 -2.20
N GLN A 263 22.06 3.35 -1.95
CA GLN A 263 22.44 4.34 -2.97
C GLN A 263 23.21 3.77 -4.19
N ARG A 264 23.56 2.48 -4.22
CA ARG A 264 24.21 1.84 -5.40
C ARG A 264 23.86 0.36 -5.49
N CYS A 265 22.86 0.01 -6.28
CA CYS A 265 22.63 -1.38 -6.74
C CYS A 265 22.97 -1.58 -8.23
N CYS A 266 23.85 -0.76 -8.78
CA CYS A 266 24.09 -0.70 -10.24
C CYS A 266 25.57 -0.88 -10.64
N ASP A 267 26.40 -1.42 -9.75
CA ASP A 267 27.72 -1.93 -10.16
C ASP A 267 27.61 -3.46 -10.39
N LYS A 268 27.02 -3.84 -11.52
CA LYS A 268 27.23 -5.15 -12.15
C LYS A 268 27.32 -5.01 -13.66
#